data_AF-A0A5C7TGN4-F1
#
_entry.id   AF-A0A5C7TGN4-F1
#
_cell.length_a   1.000
_cell.length_b   1.000
_cell.length_c   1.000
_cell.angle_alpha   90.00
_cell.angle_beta   90.00
_cell.angle_gamma   90.00
#
_symmetry.space_group_name_H-M   'P 1'
#
loop_
_entity.id
_entity.type
_entity.pdbx_description
1 polymer ?
#
loop_
_entity_poly.entity_id
_entity_poly.type
_entity_poly.pdbx_seq_one_letter_code
_entity_poly.pdbx_strand_id
1 'polypeptide(L)' 'MLPALLLALSASATEDLLQFESAEQQQLYRQLTAELRCPKCQNQNIADSNAVVAVDMRNKTLELVRQGQS' A
#
# COMPACT_ATOMS: atom_id res chain seq x y z
N MET A 1 -35.05 -4.63 30.10
CA MET A 1 -33.95 -5.60 29.92
C MET A 1 -34.10 -6.28 28.57
N LEU A 2 -33.33 -5.87 27.55
CA LEU A 2 -33.19 -6.60 26.29
C LEU A 2 -31.68 -6.67 25.96
N PRO A 3 -31.06 -7.86 25.87
CA PRO A 3 -29.66 -7.97 25.48
C PRO A 3 -29.58 -7.98 23.95
N ALA A 4 -29.02 -6.92 23.36
CA ALA A 4 -28.72 -6.88 21.93
C ALA A 4 -27.34 -7.54 21.72
N LEU A 5 -27.34 -8.75 21.18
CA LEU A 5 -26.17 -9.51 20.78
C LEU A 5 -25.59 -8.91 19.49
N LEU A 6 -24.43 -8.26 19.59
CA LEU A 6 -23.66 -7.77 18.44
C LEU A 6 -22.79 -8.90 17.89
N LEU A 7 -23.16 -9.46 16.74
CA LEU A 7 -22.26 -10.30 15.96
C LEU A 7 -21.16 -9.42 15.35
N ALA A 8 -19.92 -9.62 15.78
CA ALA A 8 -18.76 -9.01 15.15
C ALA A 8 -18.47 -9.73 13.83
N LEU A 9 -18.63 -9.02 12.72
CA LEU A 9 -18.25 -9.51 11.40
C LEU A 9 -16.73 -9.30 11.22
N SER A 10 -15.97 -10.39 11.10
CA SER A 10 -14.52 -10.34 10.86
C SER A 10 -14.26 -9.83 9.45
N ALA A 11 -13.68 -8.64 9.30
CA ALA A 11 -13.15 -8.17 8.03
C ALA A 11 -11.83 -8.88 7.75
N SER A 12 -11.79 -9.71 6.70
CA SER A 12 -10.55 -10.30 6.19
C SER A 12 -9.86 -9.28 5.28
N ALA A 13 -8.78 -8.67 5.77
CA ALA A 13 -7.90 -7.88 4.91
C ALA A 13 -7.03 -8.84 4.10
N THR A 14 -7.28 -8.94 2.78
CA THR A 14 -6.34 -9.60 1.86
C THR A 14 -5.18 -8.64 1.65
N GLU A 15 -4.19 -8.70 2.54
CA GLU A 15 -2.92 -8.00 2.34
C GLU A 15 -2.14 -8.76 1.27
N ASP A 16 -1.99 -8.15 0.10
CA ASP A 16 -1.12 -8.68 -0.96
C ASP A 16 0.32 -8.68 -0.41
N LEU A 17 0.86 -9.88 -0.17
CA LEU A 17 2.19 -10.05 0.40
C LEU A 17 3.23 -9.69 -0.67
N LEU A 18 3.69 -8.44 -0.64
CA LEU A 18 4.77 -7.95 -1.50
C LEU A 18 6.06 -8.73 -1.26
N GLN A 19 6.54 -9.43 -2.29
CA GLN A 19 7.83 -10.14 -2.26
C GLN A 19 8.94 -9.28 -2.85
N PHE A 20 10.06 -9.18 -2.13
CA PHE A 20 11.28 -8.46 -2.54
C PHE A 20 12.45 -9.45 -2.56
N GLU A 21 13.42 -9.24 -3.45
CA GLU A 21 14.60 -10.10 -3.57
C GLU A 21 15.65 -9.77 -2.49
N SER A 22 15.62 -8.55 -1.95
CA SER A 22 16.55 -8.10 -0.91
C SER A 22 15.91 -7.09 0.06
N ALA A 23 16.55 -6.91 1.22
CA ALA A 23 16.12 -5.93 2.21
C ALA A 23 16.27 -4.48 1.69
N GLU A 24 17.26 -4.24 0.83
CA GLU A 24 17.50 -2.96 0.18
C GLU A 24 16.37 -2.61 -0.78
N GLN A 25 15.91 -3.55 -1.62
CA GLN A 25 14.75 -3.34 -2.50
C GLN A 25 13.50 -2.99 -1.68
N GLN A 26 13.25 -3.73 -0.59
CA GLN A 26 12.12 -3.45 0.29
C GLN A 26 12.22 -2.04 0.91
N GLN A 27 13.41 -1.63 1.37
CA GLN A 27 13.62 -0.32 1.96
C GLN A 27 13.42 0.80 0.93
N LEU A 28 13.99 0.65 -0.26
CA LEU A 28 13.84 1.60 -1.36
C LEU A 28 12.36 1.76 -1.74
N TYR A 29 11.63 0.65 -1.89
CA TYR A 29 10.20 0.69 -2.17
C TYR A 29 9.41 1.45 -1.10
N ARG A 30 9.70 1.21 0.19
CA ARG A 30 9.03 1.94 1.29
C ARG A 30 9.35 3.43 1.27
N GLN A 31 10.59 3.81 0.99
CA GLN A 31 10.99 5.22 0.87
C GLN A 31 10.24 5.90 -0.28
N LEU A 32 10.29 5.32 -1.49
CA LEU A 32 9.64 5.89 -2.67
C LEU A 32 8.13 6.04 -2.48
N THR A 33 7.46 5.02 -1.92
CA THR A 33 6.01 5.08 -1.70
C THR A 33 5.59 6.11 -0.63
N ALA A 34 6.46 6.41 0.35
CA ALA A 34 6.22 7.45 1.34
C ALA A 34 6.45 8.87 0.80
N GLU A 35 7.35 9.03 -0.17
CA GLU A 35 7.70 10.33 -0.77
C GLU A 35 6.74 10.73 -1.91
N LEU A 36 6.35 9.77 -2.74
CA LEU A 36 5.49 10.02 -3.91
C LEU A 36 4.08 10.43 -3.48
N ARG A 37 3.62 11.59 -3.94
CA ARG A 37 2.27 12.09 -3.69
C ARG A 37 1.25 11.49 -4.66
N CYS A 38 0.07 11.13 -4.15
CA CYS A 38 -1.05 10.73 -4.99
C CYS A 38 -1.71 11.97 -5.63
N PRO A 39 -1.70 12.14 -6.97
CA PRO A 39 -2.20 13.35 -7.63
C PRO A 39 -3.73 13.49 -7.63
N LYS A 40 -4.46 12.42 -7.28
CA LYS A 40 -5.93 12.42 -7.18
C LYS A 40 -6.43 12.44 -5.72
N CYS A 41 -5.52 12.52 -4.77
CA CYS A 41 -5.83 12.42 -3.35
C CYS A 41 -5.52 13.74 -2.64
N GLN A 42 -6.22 14.01 -1.53
CA GLN A 42 -5.97 15.20 -0.72
C GLN A 42 -4.65 15.11 0.04
N ASN A 43 -3.55 15.55 -0.59
CA ASN A 43 -2.21 15.64 0.00
C ASN A 43 -1.72 14.35 0.71
N GLN A 44 -2.09 13.18 0.19
CA GLN A 44 -1.64 11.89 0.70
C GLN A 44 -0.50 11.36 -0.17
N ASN A 45 0.43 10.62 0.44
CA ASN A 45 1.39 9.83 -0.33
C ASN A 45 0.69 8.60 -0.92
N ILE A 46 1.39 7.87 -1.79
CA ILE A 46 0.84 6.65 -2.40
C ILE A 46 0.89 5.45 -1.45
N ALA A 47 1.63 5.50 -0.34
CA ALA A 47 1.61 4.46 0.69
C ALA A 47 0.28 4.46 1.49
N ASP A 48 -0.22 5.64 1.87
CA ASP A 48 -1.37 5.83 2.76
C ASP A 48 -2.72 5.91 2.02
N SER A 49 -2.69 6.19 0.71
CA SER A 49 -3.90 6.34 -0.08
C SER A 49 -4.45 5.00 -0.59
N ASN A 50 -5.78 4.86 -0.53
CA ASN A 50 -6.54 3.75 -1.11
C ASN A 50 -7.13 4.06 -2.49
N ALA A 51 -6.77 5.20 -3.09
CA ALA A 51 -7.23 5.53 -4.45
C ALA A 51 -6.67 4.53 -5.46
N VAL A 52 -7.45 4.20 -6.50
CA VAL A 52 -7.02 3.29 -7.58
C VAL A 52 -5.71 3.75 -8.22
N VAL A 53 -5.53 5.06 -8.39
CA VAL A 53 -4.27 5.62 -8.90
C VAL A 53 -3.08 5.37 -7.97
N ALA A 54 -3.28 5.35 -6.65
CA ALA A 54 -2.21 5.06 -5.70
C ALA A 54 -1.79 3.58 -5.77
N VAL A 55 -2.76 2.68 -5.98
CA VAL A 55 -2.49 1.25 -6.23
C VAL A 55 -1.64 1.07 -7.50
N ASP A 56 -2.02 1.71 -8.59
CA ASP A 56 -1.27 1.65 -9.86
C ASP A 56 0.16 2.20 -9.71
N MET A 57 0.30 3.35 -9.04
CA MET A 57 1.60 3.93 -8.74
C MET A 57 2.46 3.02 -7.86
N ARG A 58 1.90 2.37 -6.83
CA ARG A 58 2.62 1.40 -5.99
C ARG A 58 3.11 0.21 -6.82
N ASN A 59 2.27 -0.33 -7.69
CA ASN A 59 2.65 -1.42 -8.58
C ASN A 59 3.79 -1.00 -9.52
N LYS A 60 3.74 0.22 -10.07
CA LYS A 60 4.81 0.73 -10.92
C LYS A 60 6.11 0.94 -10.16
N THR A 61 6.05 1.51 -8.95
CA THR A 61 7.22 1.67 -8.08
C THR A 61 7.86 0.32 -7.76
N LEU A 62 7.06 -0.72 -7.49
CA LEU A 62 7.57 -2.07 -7.26
C LEU A 62 8.29 -2.63 -8.49
N GLU A 63 7.73 -2.43 -9.68
CA GLU A 63 8.35 -2.85 -10.95
C GLU A 63 9.71 -2.17 -11.14
N LEU A 64 9.80 -0.86 -10.93
CA LEU A 64 11.03 -0.08 -11.09
C LEU A 64 12.11 -0.51 -10.09
N VAL A 65 11.73 -0.74 -8.83
CA VAL A 65 12.64 -1.23 -7.78
C VAL A 65 13.21 -2.60 -8.15
N ARG A 66 12.38 -3.51 -8.68
CA ARG A 66 12.83 -4.84 -9.16
C ARG A 66 13.73 -4.75 -10.39
N GLN A 67 13.55 -3.74 -11.22
CA GLN A 67 14.42 -3.48 -12.38
C GLN A 67 15.77 -2.84 -11.99
N GLY A 68 15.98 -2.52 -10.71
CA GLY A 68 17.18 -1.81 -10.26
C GLY A 68 17.23 -0.35 -10.73
N GLN A 69 16.10 0.24 -11.10
CA GLN A 69 15.99 1.64 -11.47
C GLN A 69 15.76 2.45 -10.19
N SER A 70 16.80 3.13 -9.69
CA SER A 70 16.74 4.13 -8.60
C SER A 70 17.35 5.44 -9.03
#